data_AF-A1B7M9-F1
#
_entry.id   AF-A1B7M9-F1
#
_cell.length_a   1.000
_cell.length_b   1.000
_cell.length_c   1.000
_cell.angle_alpha   90.00
_cell.angle_beta   90.00
_cell.angle_gamma   90.00
#
_symmetry.space_group_name_H-M   'P 1'
#
loop_
_entity.id
_entity.type
_entity.pdbx_description
1 polymer ?
#
loop_
_entity_poly.entity_id
_entity_poly.type
_entity_poly.pdbx_seq_one_letter_code
_entity_poly.pdbx_strand_id
1 'polypeptide(L)'
;MRKAGHLAYIAALAMMAFVGLAYEDLSPGLAFRDADGPFFCRDLFSSGGDDDAMIGSFGIFVAPLALRLLRLNRAVARYEVVLFWICAGLVCLSLMLASMDCASIFYTAFVLPDPLLAGGLIALPLAAFLVMRSRAEG
;
A
#
# COMPACT_ATOMS: atom_id res chain seq x y z
N MET A 1 8.76 0.04 22.42
CA MET A 1 7.54 0.55 21.76
C MET A 1 6.34 0.53 22.70
N ARG A 2 5.72 1.69 22.95
CA ARG A 2 4.45 1.79 23.71
C ARG A 2 3.33 1.02 22.97
N LYS A 3 2.35 0.46 23.70
CA LYS A 3 1.20 -0.28 23.13
C LYS A 3 0.51 0.43 21.96
N ALA A 4 0.38 1.76 22.04
CA ALA A 4 -0.20 2.59 20.99
C ALA A 4 0.59 2.54 19.65
N GLY A 5 1.92 2.49 19.69
CA GLY A 5 2.75 2.37 18.48
C GLY A 5 2.63 1.00 17.81
N HIS A 6 2.46 -0.07 18.61
CA HIS A 6 2.21 -1.41 18.09
C HIS A 6 0.90 -1.48 17.34
N LEU A 7 -0.17 -0.92 17.92
CA LEU A 7 -1.49 -0.89 17.31
C LEU A 7 -1.50 -0.04 16.04
N ALA A 8 -0.85 1.12 16.04
CA ALA A 8 -0.73 1.95 14.84
C ALA A 8 0.02 1.22 13.71
N TYR A 9 1.06 0.46 14.04
CA TYR A 9 1.81 -0.32 13.05
C TYR A 9 0.96 -1.45 12.45
N ILE A 10 0.23 -2.18 13.29
CA ILE A 10 -0.69 -3.23 12.84
C ILE A 10 -1.82 -2.64 12.00
N ALA A 11 -2.38 -1.50 12.41
CA ALA A 11 -3.42 -0.81 11.67
C ALA A 11 -2.92 -0.35 10.29
N ALA A 12 -1.71 0.18 10.20
CA ALA A 12 -1.10 0.58 8.93
C ALA A 12 -0.86 -0.64 8.01
N LEU A 13 -0.34 -1.75 8.55
CA LEU A 13 -0.18 -3.01 7.80
C LEU A 13 -1.54 -3.56 7.32
N ALA A 14 -2.56 -3.52 8.18
CA ALA A 14 -3.90 -3.97 7.86
C ALA A 14 -4.55 -3.08 6.79
N MET A 15 -4.34 -1.77 6.85
CA MET A 15 -4.84 -0.84 5.82
C MET A 15 -4.21 -1.16 4.46
N MET A 16 -2.89 -1.35 4.41
CA MET A 16 -2.22 -1.74 3.16
C MET A 16 -2.72 -3.09 2.64
N ALA A 17 -2.78 -4.11 3.50
CA ALA A 17 -3.31 -5.41 3.12
C ALA A 17 -4.75 -5.33 2.60
N PHE A 18 -5.59 -4.53 3.26
CA PHE A 18 -6.97 -4.30 2.84
C PHE A 18 -7.05 -3.61 1.48
N VAL A 19 -6.26 -2.55 1.25
CA VAL A 19 -6.19 -1.88 -0.05
C VAL A 19 -5.84 -2.89 -1.13
N GLY A 20 -4.78 -3.67 -0.99
CA GLY A 20 -4.39 -4.63 -2.03
C GLY A 20 -5.38 -5.77 -2.26
N LEU A 21 -6.22 -6.12 -1.28
CA LEU A 21 -7.23 -7.17 -1.42
C LEU A 21 -8.58 -6.67 -1.93
N ALA A 22 -8.89 -5.39 -1.71
CA ALA A 22 -10.23 -4.85 -1.90
C ALA A 22 -10.29 -3.74 -2.97
N TYR A 23 -9.16 -3.35 -3.55
CA TYR A 23 -9.07 -2.23 -4.48
C TYR A 23 -9.92 -2.45 -5.74
N GLU A 24 -9.83 -3.62 -6.39
CA GLU A 24 -10.58 -3.90 -7.63
C GLU A 24 -12.11 -3.88 -7.43
N ASP A 25 -12.58 -4.20 -6.22
CA ASP A 25 -14.01 -4.27 -5.89
C ASP A 25 -14.59 -2.93 -5.41
N LEU A 26 -13.78 -2.07 -4.77
CA LEU A 26 -14.22 -0.83 -4.14
C LEU A 26 -13.78 0.45 -4.86
N SER A 27 -12.78 0.39 -5.72
CA SER A 27 -12.31 1.52 -6.52
C SER A 27 -12.81 1.43 -7.95
N PRO A 28 -13.17 2.56 -8.60
CA PRO A 28 -13.40 2.61 -10.04
C PRO A 28 -12.14 2.33 -10.87
N GLY A 29 -10.95 2.25 -10.24
CA GLY A 29 -9.67 1.97 -10.88
C GLY A 29 -8.79 3.21 -11.03
N LEU A 30 -7.57 3.00 -11.52
CA LEU A 30 -6.61 4.08 -11.75
C LEU A 30 -7.05 5.00 -12.89
N ALA A 31 -6.87 6.31 -12.71
CA ALA A 31 -7.23 7.32 -13.69
C ALA A 31 -6.01 8.12 -14.18
N PHE A 32 -6.11 8.61 -15.42
CA PHE A 32 -5.22 9.60 -16.01
C PHE A 32 -5.95 10.94 -16.13
N ARG A 33 -5.18 12.04 -16.05
CA ARG A 33 -5.71 13.39 -16.22
C ARG A 33 -5.72 13.76 -17.70
N ASP A 34 -6.88 13.66 -18.34
CA ASP A 34 -7.07 14.12 -19.71
C ASP A 34 -7.64 15.55 -19.76
N ALA A 35 -7.58 16.20 -20.92
CA ALA A 35 -8.08 17.56 -21.13
C ALA A 35 -9.61 17.66 -21.00
N ASP A 36 -10.32 16.57 -21.31
CA ASP A 36 -11.79 16.50 -21.32
C ASP A 36 -12.38 15.88 -20.04
N GLY A 37 -11.56 15.39 -19.11
CA GLY A 37 -11.99 14.79 -17.84
C GLY A 37 -11.08 13.67 -17.32
N PRO A 38 -11.43 13.03 -16.19
CA PRO A 38 -10.69 11.86 -15.71
C PRO A 38 -10.95 10.67 -16.64
N PHE A 39 -9.88 10.11 -17.18
CA PHE A 39 -9.92 8.92 -18.04
C PHE A 39 -9.51 7.69 -17.22
N PHE A 40 -10.37 6.68 -17.10
CA PHE A 40 -10.04 5.47 -16.34
C PHE A 40 -9.20 4.51 -17.17
N CYS A 41 -8.04 4.13 -16.66
CA CYS A 41 -7.11 3.25 -17.37
C CYS A 41 -7.73 1.88 -17.64
N ARG A 42 -8.65 1.40 -16.79
CA ARG A 42 -9.39 0.14 -16.97
C ARG A 42 -10.17 0.05 -18.29
N ASP A 43 -10.54 1.17 -18.88
CA ASP A 43 -11.25 1.20 -20.17
C ASP A 43 -10.31 0.93 -21.37
N LEU A 44 -8.99 1.00 -21.16
CA LEU A 44 -7.97 0.50 -22.11
C LEU A 44 -7.78 -1.01 -21.91
N PHE A 45 -8.45 -1.80 -22.74
CA PHE A 45 -8.42 -3.28 -22.76
C PHE A 45 -7.02 -3.94 -22.81
N SER A 46 -5.94 -3.18 -23.02
CA SER A 46 -4.57 -3.69 -23.20
C SER A 46 -3.58 -3.37 -22.06
N SER A 47 -3.85 -2.40 -21.17
CA SER A 47 -2.98 -2.05 -20.03
C SER A 47 -3.75 -1.77 -18.73
N GLY A 48 -5.05 -1.45 -18.79
CA GLY A 48 -5.82 -0.99 -17.64
C GLY A 48 -6.03 -2.00 -16.53
N GLY A 49 -6.22 -3.27 -16.88
CA GLY A 49 -6.35 -4.35 -15.90
C GLY A 49 -5.04 -4.68 -15.19
N ASP A 50 -3.91 -4.50 -15.87
CA ASP A 50 -2.59 -4.75 -15.30
C ASP A 50 -2.21 -3.66 -14.28
N ASP A 51 -2.60 -2.41 -14.53
CA ASP A 51 -2.39 -1.28 -13.62
C ASP A 51 -3.17 -1.44 -12.29
N ASP A 52 -4.43 -1.86 -12.36
CA ASP A 52 -5.23 -2.14 -11.16
C ASP A 52 -4.68 -3.37 -10.40
N ALA A 53 -4.21 -4.39 -11.12
CA ALA A 53 -3.53 -5.56 -10.55
C ALA A 53 -2.20 -5.19 -9.84
N MET A 54 -1.52 -4.13 -10.28
CA MET A 54 -0.34 -3.61 -9.58
C MET A 54 -0.69 -3.03 -8.20
N ILE A 55 -1.90 -2.53 -7.96
CA ILE A 55 -2.34 -2.14 -6.60
C ILE A 55 -2.60 -3.38 -5.73
N GLY A 56 -2.95 -4.51 -6.35
CA GLY A 56 -2.96 -5.82 -5.71
C GLY A 56 -1.64 -6.18 -5.01
N SER A 57 -0.51 -5.59 -5.41
CA SER A 57 0.79 -5.77 -4.75
C SER A 57 0.77 -5.37 -3.27
N PHE A 58 -0.09 -4.43 -2.86
CA PHE A 58 -0.26 -4.08 -1.44
C PHE A 58 -0.74 -5.28 -0.59
N GLY A 59 -1.37 -6.28 -1.20
CA GLY A 59 -1.78 -7.53 -0.55
C GLY A 59 -0.59 -8.32 0.01
N ILE A 60 0.64 -8.09 -0.47
CA ILE A 60 1.84 -8.72 0.09
C ILE A 60 2.07 -8.35 1.56
N PHE A 61 1.52 -7.21 2.02
CA PHE A 61 1.58 -6.79 3.42
C PHE A 61 0.75 -7.67 4.37
N VAL A 62 -0.05 -8.60 3.86
CA VAL A 62 -0.68 -9.67 4.68
C VAL A 62 0.38 -10.50 5.38
N ALA A 63 1.54 -10.76 4.75
CA ALA A 63 2.60 -11.56 5.36
C ALA A 63 3.23 -10.89 6.62
N PRO A 64 3.72 -9.64 6.57
CA PRO A 64 4.20 -8.95 7.77
C PRO A 64 3.08 -8.70 8.78
N LEU A 65 1.81 -8.51 8.35
CA LEU A 65 0.67 -8.40 9.25
C LEU A 65 0.45 -9.69 10.04
N ALA A 66 0.34 -10.84 9.36
CA ALA A 66 0.14 -12.14 10.00
C ALA A 66 1.28 -12.48 10.96
N LEU A 67 2.51 -12.25 10.53
CA LEU A 67 3.70 -12.43 11.37
C LEU A 67 3.64 -11.56 12.63
N ARG A 68 3.16 -10.32 12.50
CA ARG A 68 3.02 -9.39 13.62
C ARG A 68 1.89 -9.79 14.57
N LEU A 69 0.77 -10.26 14.05
CA LEU A 69 -0.35 -10.77 14.84
C LEU A 69 0.06 -12.00 15.66
N LEU A 70 0.83 -12.92 15.07
CA LEU A 70 1.39 -14.08 15.77
C LEU A 70 2.40 -13.69 16.86
N ARG A 71 3.04 -12.54 16.75
CA ARG A 71 4.07 -12.03 17.66
C ARG A 71 3.67 -10.76 18.41
N LEU A 72 2.38 -10.57 18.67
CA LEU A 72 1.84 -9.34 19.25
C LEU A 72 2.52 -8.90 20.56
N ASN A 73 2.86 -9.89 21.40
CA ASN A 73 3.47 -9.70 22.72
C ASN A 73 5.01 -9.69 22.69
N ARG A 74 5.64 -9.77 21.52
CA ARG A 74 7.11 -9.77 21.37
C ARG A 74 7.59 -8.48 20.73
N ALA A 75 8.83 -8.11 21.06
CA ALA A 75 9.54 -7.03 20.38
C ALA A 75 9.67 -7.34 18.88
N VAL A 76 9.70 -6.29 18.04
CA VAL A 76 9.87 -6.41 16.59
C VAL A 76 11.24 -7.03 16.30
N ALA A 77 11.25 -8.24 15.75
CA ALA A 77 12.49 -8.92 15.42
C ALA A 77 13.16 -8.33 14.17
N ARG A 78 14.46 -8.62 13.99
CA ARG A 78 15.20 -8.05 12.85
C ARG A 78 14.63 -8.46 11.49
N TYR A 79 14.22 -9.72 11.40
CA TYR A 79 13.70 -10.29 10.16
C TYR A 79 12.28 -9.78 9.83
N GLU A 80 11.48 -9.34 10.81
CA GLU A 80 10.19 -8.65 10.56
C GLU A 80 10.42 -7.35 9.79
N VAL A 81 11.48 -6.62 10.14
CA VAL A 81 11.86 -5.37 9.47
C VAL A 81 12.40 -5.64 8.07
N VAL A 82 13.21 -6.68 7.89
CA VAL A 82 13.68 -7.07 6.55
C VAL A 82 12.50 -7.46 5.67
N LEU A 83 11.56 -8.26 6.19
CA LEU A 83 10.35 -8.64 5.47
C LEU A 83 9.52 -7.42 5.08
N PHE A 84 9.33 -6.47 5.99
CA PHE A 84 8.65 -5.20 5.72
C PHE A 84 9.32 -4.43 4.57
N TRP A 85 10.65 -4.28 4.59
CA TRP A 85 11.37 -3.56 3.53
C TRP A 85 11.32 -4.27 2.18
N ILE A 86 11.34 -5.61 2.17
CA ILE A 86 11.14 -6.38 0.93
C ILE A 86 9.74 -6.12 0.36
N CYS A 87 8.71 -6.19 1.21
CA CYS A 87 7.33 -5.91 0.81
C CYS A 87 7.17 -4.46 0.32
N ALA A 88 7.71 -3.49 1.05
CA ALA A 88 7.68 -2.09 0.66
C ALA A 88 8.41 -1.84 -0.67
N GLY A 89 9.57 -2.46 -0.87
CA GLY A 89 10.33 -2.36 -2.13
C GLY A 89 9.54 -2.91 -3.32
N LEU A 90 8.90 -4.08 -3.14
CA LEU A 90 8.05 -4.69 -4.17
C LEU A 90 6.85 -3.80 -4.51
N VAL A 91 6.14 -3.28 -3.51
CA VAL A 91 5.00 -2.37 -3.73
C VAL A 91 5.44 -1.07 -4.41
N CYS A 92 6.54 -0.46 -3.98
CA CYS A 92 7.08 0.72 -4.65
C CYS A 92 7.45 0.43 -6.11
N LEU A 93 8.01 -0.74 -6.41
CA LEU A 93 8.37 -1.14 -7.76
C LEU A 93 7.12 -1.38 -8.63
N SER A 94 6.09 -2.05 -8.09
CA SER A 94 4.80 -2.23 -8.76
C SER A 94 4.09 -0.91 -9.04
N LEU A 95 4.08 0.02 -8.07
CA LEU A 95 3.52 1.37 -8.26
C LEU A 95 4.32 2.16 -9.29
N MET A 96 5.65 2.03 -9.31
CA MET A 96 6.48 2.67 -10.32
C MET A 96 6.17 2.13 -11.73
N LEU A 97 6.01 0.81 -11.87
CA LEU A 97 5.60 0.19 -13.14
C LEU A 97 4.23 0.70 -13.61
N ALA A 98 3.23 0.68 -12.73
CA ALA A 98 1.89 1.20 -13.05
C ALA A 98 1.92 2.67 -13.49
N SER A 99 2.79 3.49 -12.87
CA SER A 99 2.92 4.90 -13.25
C SER A 99 3.52 5.16 -14.63
N MET A 100 4.19 4.16 -15.22
CA MET A 100 4.78 4.26 -16.55
C MET A 100 3.80 3.87 -17.67
N ASP A 101 2.74 3.11 -17.36
CA ASP A 101 1.78 2.63 -18.35
C ASP A 101 0.69 3.68 -18.61
N CYS A 102 -0.24 3.86 -17.66
CA CYS A 102 -1.34 4.82 -17.77
C CYS A 102 -1.66 5.50 -16.43
N ALA A 103 -1.36 4.84 -15.32
CA ALA A 103 -1.87 5.25 -14.02
C ALA A 103 -1.20 6.50 -13.44
N SER A 104 -1.97 7.59 -13.28
CA SER A 104 -1.54 8.74 -12.50
C SER A 104 -1.91 8.56 -11.02
N ILE A 105 -1.08 7.81 -10.29
CA ILE A 105 -1.32 7.39 -8.89
C ILE A 105 -1.64 8.57 -7.97
N PHE A 106 -0.87 9.65 -8.03
CA PHE A 106 -1.09 10.82 -7.17
C PHE A 106 -2.34 11.62 -7.56
N TYR A 107 -2.65 11.69 -8.85
CA TYR A 107 -3.86 12.35 -9.32
C TYR A 107 -5.10 11.55 -8.87
N THR A 108 -5.07 10.23 -9.00
CA THR A 108 -6.15 9.34 -8.53
C THR A 108 -6.27 9.37 -7.00
N ALA A 109 -5.18 9.40 -6.26
CA ALA A 109 -5.25 9.43 -4.79
C ALA A 109 -5.76 10.77 -4.23
N PHE A 110 -5.34 11.92 -4.81
CA PHE A 110 -5.54 13.23 -4.18
C PHE A 110 -6.44 14.19 -4.97
N VAL A 111 -6.58 14.03 -6.29
CA VAL A 111 -7.36 14.94 -7.14
C VAL A 111 -8.70 14.31 -7.53
N LEU A 112 -8.71 13.02 -7.86
CA LEU A 112 -9.91 12.23 -8.10
C LEU A 112 -10.16 11.33 -6.89
N PRO A 113 -10.57 11.88 -5.74
CA PRO A 113 -10.31 11.35 -4.40
C PRO A 113 -10.67 9.88 -4.26
N ASP A 114 -9.67 9.01 -4.36
CA ASP A 114 -9.75 7.60 -4.01
C ASP A 114 -9.23 7.38 -2.57
N PRO A 115 -10.12 7.19 -1.58
CA PRO A 115 -9.72 7.06 -0.19
C PRO A 115 -8.95 5.76 0.10
N LEU A 116 -9.12 4.70 -0.71
CA LEU A 116 -8.37 3.44 -0.54
C LEU A 116 -6.92 3.65 -0.96
N LEU A 117 -6.70 4.20 -2.14
CA LEU A 117 -5.36 4.46 -2.67
C LEU A 117 -4.61 5.45 -1.78
N ALA A 118 -5.26 6.56 -1.41
CA ALA A 118 -4.68 7.55 -0.49
C ALA A 118 -4.34 6.92 0.87
N GLY A 119 -5.21 6.06 1.39
CA GLY A 119 -4.98 5.31 2.62
C GLY A 119 -3.74 4.41 2.55
N GLY A 120 -3.57 3.65 1.47
CA GLY A 120 -2.40 2.80 1.24
C GLY A 120 -1.10 3.61 1.13
N LEU A 121 -1.13 4.71 0.36
CA LEU A 121 0.00 5.63 0.17
C LEU A 121 0.45 6.31 1.46
N ILE A 122 -0.48 6.65 2.36
CA ILE A 122 -0.16 7.25 3.66
C ILE A 122 0.26 6.19 4.68
N ALA A 123 -0.34 4.99 4.63
CA ALA A 123 -0.04 3.89 5.54
C ALA A 123 1.39 3.36 5.35
N LEU A 124 1.93 3.36 4.14
CA LEU A 124 3.28 2.89 3.84
C LEU A 124 4.40 3.68 4.57
N PRO A 125 4.51 5.02 4.43
CA PRO A 125 5.50 5.81 5.16
C PRO A 125 5.23 5.83 6.66
N LEU A 126 3.97 5.75 7.10
CA LEU A 126 3.62 5.63 8.51
C LEU A 126 4.14 4.31 9.10
N ALA A 127 3.91 3.18 8.42
CA ALA A 127 4.41 1.88 8.83
C ALA A 127 5.95 1.84 8.83
N ALA A 128 6.59 2.46 7.83
CA ALA A 128 8.05 2.59 7.75
C ALA A 128 8.61 3.38 8.95
N PHE A 129 7.98 4.50 9.29
CA PHE A 129 8.37 5.29 10.46
C PHE A 129 8.22 4.50 11.77
N LEU A 130 7.09 3.81 11.94
CA LEU A 130 6.81 3.02 13.14
C LEU A 130 7.76 1.83 13.31
N VAL A 131 8.11 1.14 12.22
CA VAL A 131 9.08 0.03 12.26
C VAL A 131 10.50 0.52 12.48
N MET A 132 10.89 1.70 11.97
CA MET A 132 12.19 2.29 12.30
C MET A 132 12.27 2.73 13.75
N ARG A 133 11.21 3.38 14.27
CA ARG A 133 11.12 3.77 15.67
C ARG A 133 11.16 2.55 16.60
N SER A 134 10.57 1.42 16.19
CA SER A 134 10.64 0.17 16.97
C SER A 134 12.06 -0.29 17.23
N ARG A 135 12.97 -0.02 16.28
CA ARG A 135 14.38 -0.41 16.33
C ARG A 135 15.24 0.57 17.11
N ALA A 136 14.84 1.83 17.19
CA ALA A 136 15.54 2.83 18.01
C ALA A 136 15.30 2.63 19.51
N GLU A 137 14.21 1.95 19.89
CA GLU A 137 13.80 1.74 21.29
C GLU A 137 14.20 0.36 21.87
N GLY A 138 14.91 -0.50 21.13
CA GLY A 138 15.27 -1.85 21.55
C GLY A 138 16.71 -2.21 21.23
#